data_AF-A0AB39TQR7-F1
#
_entry.id   AF-A0AB39TQR7-F1
#
_cell.length_a   1.000
_cell.length_b   1.000
_cell.length_c   1.000
_cell.angle_alpha   90.00
_cell.angle_beta   90.00
_cell.angle_gamma   90.00
#
_symmetry.space_group_name_H-M   'P 1'
#
loop_
_entity.id
_entity.type
_entity.pdbx_description
1 polymer ?
#
loop_
_entity_poly.entity_id
_entity_poly.type
_entity_poly.pdbx_seq_one_letter_code
_entity_poly.pdbx_strand_id
1 'polypeptide(L)'
;MDVSAYVAAMGAHCPFLAPSVDRHLTGWTVYEIAATDRTAVEAELFHAGVQAAEWIRRLKSRPHGALACENLVILGSLPGTDQHDLMRRPYWALRNLYAPVGVLFGKFSEGRREADRFGRAIPAPPFSFLPVRAAVPSRDGRFLASTPDMASAVAAASDDGRDVFEHIPCDWKAVQAWASSLAAPTKR
;
A
#
# COMPACT_ATOMS: atom_id res chain seq x y z
N MET A 1 -13.48 12.74 -9.04
CA MET A 1 -12.06 12.94 -8.70
C MET A 1 -11.26 12.84 -9.98
N ASP A 2 -10.50 13.88 -10.36
CA ASP A 2 -9.60 13.82 -11.52
C ASP A 2 -8.16 13.64 -11.03
N VAL A 3 -7.54 12.54 -11.45
CA VAL A 3 -6.14 12.18 -11.11
C VAL A 3 -5.25 12.14 -12.35
N SER A 4 -5.77 12.48 -13.53
CA SER A 4 -5.10 12.33 -14.82
C SER A 4 -3.75 13.05 -14.85
N ALA A 5 -3.72 14.31 -14.39
CA ALA A 5 -2.51 15.12 -14.33
C ALA A 5 -1.45 14.54 -13.38
N TYR A 6 -1.89 14.04 -12.21
CA TYR A 6 -1.01 13.40 -11.24
C TYR A 6 -0.44 12.09 -11.78
N VAL A 7 -1.28 11.25 -12.40
CA VAL A 7 -0.88 9.98 -13.01
C VAL A 7 0.14 10.20 -14.12
N ALA A 8 -0.09 11.19 -14.99
CA ALA A 8 0.84 11.54 -16.06
C ALA A 8 2.20 11.97 -15.50
N ALA A 9 2.21 12.84 -14.49
CA ALA A 9 3.44 13.29 -13.83
C ALA A 9 4.18 12.14 -13.12
N MET A 10 3.45 11.23 -12.48
CA MET A 10 4.00 10.07 -11.79
C MET A 10 4.61 9.01 -12.72
N GLY A 11 4.29 9.03 -14.01
CA GLY A 11 4.86 8.10 -15.00
C GLY A 11 6.39 8.13 -15.06
N ALA A 12 7.01 9.28 -14.77
CA ALA A 12 8.48 9.42 -14.70
C ALA A 12 9.12 8.77 -13.45
N HIS A 13 8.31 8.47 -12.43
CA HIS A 13 8.76 7.95 -11.14
C HIS A 13 8.35 6.48 -10.93
N CYS A 14 7.27 6.03 -11.55
CA CYS A 14 6.82 4.64 -11.52
C CYS A 14 6.86 4.02 -12.92
N PRO A 15 7.86 3.17 -13.23
CA PRO A 15 7.98 2.57 -14.56
C PRO A 15 6.85 1.58 -14.91
N PHE A 16 5.98 1.24 -13.95
CA PHE A 16 4.85 0.36 -14.14
C PHE A 16 3.53 1.11 -14.37
N LEU A 17 3.46 2.39 -14.01
CA LEU A 17 2.21 3.14 -14.00
C LEU A 17 1.67 3.38 -15.41
N ALA A 18 2.46 3.97 -16.32
CA ALA A 18 2.00 4.21 -17.68
C ALA A 18 1.57 2.91 -18.40
N PRO A 19 2.36 1.81 -18.39
CA PRO A 19 1.92 0.54 -18.97
C PRO A 19 0.67 -0.06 -18.33
N SER A 20 0.44 0.19 -17.03
CA SER A 20 -0.76 -0.25 -16.29
C SER A 20 -1.99 0.55 -16.71
N VAL A 21 -1.87 1.88 -16.81
CA VAL A 21 -2.93 2.78 -17.26
C VAL A 21 -3.36 2.45 -18.69
N ASP A 22 -2.41 2.27 -19.60
CA ASP A 22 -2.68 1.90 -21.00
C ASP A 22 -3.44 0.58 -21.14
N ARG A 23 -3.34 -0.29 -20.13
CA ARG A 23 -3.98 -1.61 -20.09
C ARG A 23 -5.21 -1.66 -19.19
N HIS A 24 -5.64 -0.53 -18.63
CA HIS A 24 -6.75 -0.45 -17.68
C HIS A 24 -6.55 -1.34 -16.43
N LEU A 25 -5.30 -1.46 -15.96
CA LEU A 25 -4.91 -2.24 -14.78
C LEU A 25 -4.63 -1.37 -13.54
N THR A 26 -4.87 -0.05 -13.65
CA THR A 26 -4.82 0.90 -12.54
C THR A 26 -6.24 1.21 -12.06
N GLY A 27 -6.58 0.78 -10.86
CA GLY A 27 -7.84 1.10 -10.18
C GLY A 27 -7.70 2.22 -9.15
N TRP A 28 -8.82 2.86 -8.86
CA TRP A 28 -8.96 3.93 -7.87
C TRP A 28 -10.23 3.69 -7.06
N THR A 29 -10.06 3.12 -5.86
CA THR A 29 -11.14 2.89 -4.91
C THR A 29 -11.16 4.03 -3.90
N VAL A 30 -12.32 4.62 -3.67
CA VAL A 30 -12.50 5.71 -2.71
C VAL A 30 -13.02 5.14 -1.39
N TYR A 31 -12.36 5.52 -0.31
CA TYR A 31 -12.81 5.32 1.06
C TYR A 31 -13.06 6.68 1.70
N GLU A 32 -14.30 6.92 2.12
CA GLU A 32 -14.71 8.13 2.82
C GLU A 32 -14.75 7.87 4.32
N ILE A 33 -14.05 8.69 5.10
CA ILE A 33 -14.06 8.60 6.57
C ILE A 33 -15.44 8.99 7.07
N ALA A 34 -16.20 8.00 7.54
CA ALA A 34 -17.52 8.19 8.12
C ALA A 34 -17.53 8.12 9.67
N ALA A 35 -16.58 7.39 10.26
CA ALA A 35 -16.49 7.22 11.71
C ALA A 35 -15.74 8.39 12.40
N THR A 36 -16.12 8.66 13.65
CA THR A 36 -15.52 9.70 14.50
C THR A 36 -14.51 9.13 15.51
N ASP A 37 -14.37 7.81 15.57
CA ASP A 37 -13.36 7.13 16.39
C ASP A 37 -12.18 6.70 15.51
N ARG A 38 -10.97 7.02 15.97
CA ARG A 38 -9.73 6.66 15.28
C ARG A 38 -9.60 5.15 15.08
N THR A 39 -9.97 4.35 16.06
CA THR A 39 -9.77 2.89 16.00
C THR A 39 -10.68 2.26 14.95
N ALA A 40 -11.92 2.72 14.85
CA ALA A 40 -12.88 2.32 13.82
C ALA A 40 -12.38 2.70 12.42
N VAL A 41 -11.91 3.94 12.23
CA VAL A 41 -11.36 4.37 10.92
C VAL A 41 -10.12 3.56 10.55
N GLU A 42 -9.21 3.31 11.49
CA GLU A 42 -8.05 2.44 11.25
C GLU A 42 -8.49 1.01 10.87
N ALA A 43 -9.53 0.45 11.50
CA ALA A 43 -10.06 -0.87 11.18
C ALA A 43 -10.67 -0.94 9.78
N GLU A 44 -11.45 0.05 9.40
CA GLU A 44 -12.07 0.14 8.08
C GLU A 44 -11.02 0.34 6.97
N LEU A 45 -10.02 1.19 7.20
CA LEU A 45 -8.88 1.35 6.29
C LEU A 45 -8.10 0.05 6.13
N PHE A 46 -7.87 -0.69 7.22
CA PHE A 46 -7.25 -2.01 7.16
C PHE A 46 -8.10 -2.98 6.32
N HIS A 47 -9.41 -3.02 6.56
CA HIS A 47 -10.32 -3.89 5.81
C HIS A 47 -10.34 -3.56 4.31
N ALA A 48 -10.42 -2.27 3.94
CA ALA A 48 -10.35 -1.84 2.54
C ALA A 48 -8.99 -2.21 1.91
N GLY A 49 -7.90 -2.11 2.67
CA GLY A 49 -6.58 -2.56 2.24
C GLY A 49 -6.49 -4.06 2.00
N VAL A 50 -7.13 -4.88 2.85
CA VAL A 50 -7.25 -6.34 2.67
C VAL A 50 -8.00 -6.65 1.37
N GLN A 51 -9.14 -6.01 1.14
CA GLN A 51 -9.92 -6.20 -0.09
C GLN A 51 -9.11 -5.86 -1.35
N ALA A 52 -8.39 -4.74 -1.33
CA ALA A 52 -7.51 -4.34 -2.41
C ALA A 52 -6.37 -5.34 -2.62
N ALA A 53 -5.75 -5.85 -1.55
CA ALA A 53 -4.70 -6.87 -1.67
C ALA A 53 -5.22 -8.18 -2.24
N GLU A 54 -6.36 -8.68 -1.79
CA GLU A 54 -6.97 -9.91 -2.32
C GLU A 54 -7.41 -9.75 -3.79
N TRP A 55 -7.83 -8.54 -4.19
CA TRP A 55 -8.02 -8.22 -5.61
C TRP A 55 -6.71 -8.34 -6.40
N ILE A 56 -5.63 -7.74 -5.90
CA ILE A 56 -4.30 -7.80 -6.54
C ILE A 56 -3.76 -9.24 -6.58
N ARG A 57 -3.92 -10.04 -5.53
CA ARG A 57 -3.51 -11.46 -5.51
C ARG A 57 -4.14 -12.25 -6.65
N ARG A 58 -5.43 -12.02 -6.92
CA ARG A 58 -6.14 -12.63 -8.06
C ARG A 58 -5.65 -12.15 -9.42
N LEU A 59 -5.23 -10.90 -9.53
CA LEU A 59 -4.75 -10.32 -10.79
C LEU A 59 -3.30 -10.66 -11.09
N LYS A 60 -2.44 -10.81 -10.09
CA LYS A 60 -0.99 -10.93 -10.29
C LYS A 60 -0.59 -12.20 -11.06
N SER A 61 -1.41 -13.24 -11.03
CA SER A 61 -1.21 -14.50 -11.76
C SER A 61 -1.65 -14.43 -13.24
N ARG A 62 -2.34 -13.37 -13.64
CA ARG A 62 -2.81 -13.15 -15.01
C ARG A 62 -1.71 -12.55 -15.89
N PRO A 63 -1.85 -12.60 -17.24
CA PRO A 63 -0.97 -11.86 -18.14
C PRO A 63 -0.90 -10.38 -17.73
N HIS A 64 0.32 -9.84 -17.64
CA HIS A 64 0.59 -8.48 -17.17
C HIS A 64 0.20 -8.19 -15.72
N GLY A 65 -0.05 -9.21 -14.89
CA GLY A 65 -0.45 -9.05 -13.49
C GLY A 65 0.54 -8.24 -12.63
N ALA A 66 1.82 -8.21 -13.01
CA ALA A 66 2.83 -7.34 -12.39
C ALA A 66 2.54 -5.83 -12.54
N LEU A 67 1.66 -5.44 -13.47
CA LEU A 67 1.21 -4.07 -13.68
C LEU A 67 -0.05 -3.72 -12.88
N ALA A 68 -0.73 -4.69 -12.27
CA ALA A 68 -1.94 -4.44 -11.51
C ALA A 68 -1.64 -3.54 -10.29
N CYS A 69 -2.40 -2.46 -10.17
CA CYS A 69 -2.26 -1.49 -9.09
C CYS A 69 -3.65 -0.98 -8.69
N GLU A 70 -3.98 -1.07 -7.41
CA GLU A 70 -5.20 -0.54 -6.84
C GLU A 70 -4.86 0.60 -5.89
N ASN A 71 -5.37 1.80 -6.14
CA ASN A 71 -5.13 2.97 -5.29
C ASN A 71 -6.32 3.20 -4.37
N LEU A 72 -6.15 2.92 -3.08
CA LEU A 72 -7.15 3.21 -2.07
C LEU A 72 -7.03 4.68 -1.62
N VAL A 73 -7.88 5.55 -2.16
CA VAL A 73 -7.93 6.98 -1.85
C VAL A 73 -8.75 7.22 -0.59
N ILE A 74 -8.23 8.07 0.29
CA ILE A 74 -8.84 8.38 1.59
C ILE A 74 -9.36 9.82 1.56
N LEU A 75 -10.67 9.98 1.68
CA LEU A 75 -11.33 11.28 1.72
C LEU A 75 -11.94 11.54 3.10
N GLY A 76 -12.07 12.82 3.44
CA GLY A 76 -12.55 13.26 4.75
C GLY A 76 -11.43 13.40 5.79
N SER A 77 -11.81 13.76 7.01
CA SER A 77 -10.87 14.07 8.07
C SER A 77 -11.40 13.61 9.42
N LEU A 78 -10.48 13.20 10.29
CA LEU A 78 -10.79 12.94 11.69
C LEU A 78 -10.22 14.09 12.54
N PRO A 79 -11.04 14.81 13.33
CA PRO A 79 -10.57 15.95 14.12
C PRO A 79 -9.34 15.60 14.99
N GLY A 80 -8.32 16.44 14.94
CA GLY A 80 -7.08 16.24 15.72
C GLY A 80 -6.18 15.11 15.24
N THR A 81 -6.47 14.48 14.09
CA THR A 81 -5.64 13.40 13.53
C THR A 81 -5.26 13.71 12.10
N ASP A 82 -3.95 13.72 11.84
CA ASP A 82 -3.41 13.83 10.50
C ASP A 82 -3.58 12.51 9.72
N GLN A 83 -3.92 12.58 8.43
CA GLN A 83 -4.17 11.39 7.60
C GLN A 83 -2.93 10.50 7.43
N HIS A 84 -1.71 11.08 7.40
CA HIS A 84 -0.47 10.29 7.36
C HIS A 84 -0.32 9.40 8.60
N ASP A 85 -0.71 9.92 9.76
CA ASP A 85 -0.67 9.21 11.03
C ASP A 85 -1.82 8.21 11.19
N LEU A 86 -2.99 8.53 10.64
CA LEU A 86 -4.12 7.63 10.55
C LEU A 86 -3.79 6.38 9.73
N MET A 87 -3.15 6.55 8.58
CA MET A 87 -2.73 5.45 7.72
C MET A 87 -1.61 4.59 8.33
N ARG A 88 -0.85 5.10 9.31
CA ARG A 88 0.42 4.50 9.74
C ARG A 88 0.27 3.04 10.21
N ARG A 89 -0.72 2.75 11.06
CA ARG A 89 -0.94 1.42 11.62
C ARG A 89 -1.53 0.44 10.60
N PRO A 90 -2.63 0.78 9.89
CA PRO A 90 -3.16 -0.08 8.83
C PRO A 90 -2.11 -0.41 7.78
N TYR A 91 -1.39 0.61 7.28
CA TYR A 91 -0.31 0.44 6.32
C TYR A 91 0.76 -0.55 6.79
N TRP A 92 1.22 -0.41 8.04
CA TRP A 92 2.26 -1.29 8.58
C TRP A 92 1.79 -2.75 8.70
N ALA A 93 0.57 -2.96 9.21
CA ALA A 93 -0.02 -4.29 9.32
C ALA A 93 -0.17 -4.94 7.94
N LEU A 94 -0.80 -4.23 6.99
CA LEU A 94 -1.01 -4.70 5.61
C LEU A 94 0.29 -5.09 4.92
N ARG A 95 1.30 -4.23 5.02
CA ARG A 95 2.59 -4.44 4.36
C ARG A 95 3.32 -5.68 4.88
N ASN A 96 3.23 -5.98 6.17
CA ASN A 96 3.83 -7.19 6.75
C ASN A 96 3.00 -8.44 6.46
N LEU A 97 1.68 -8.33 6.49
CA LEU A 97 0.78 -9.45 6.25
C LEU A 97 0.89 -9.99 4.82
N TYR A 98 1.04 -9.08 3.86
CA TYR A 98 0.99 -9.39 2.43
C TYR A 98 2.35 -9.50 1.74
N ALA A 99 3.45 -9.07 2.38
CA ALA A 99 4.78 -9.22 1.83
C ALA A 99 5.15 -10.67 1.48
N PRO A 100 4.88 -11.70 2.31
CA PRO A 100 5.19 -13.11 2.00
C PRO A 100 4.47 -13.65 0.76
N VAL A 101 3.29 -13.09 0.44
CA VAL A 101 2.55 -13.42 -0.78
C VAL A 101 2.79 -12.39 -1.87
N GLY A 102 3.84 -11.58 -1.80
CA GLY A 102 4.29 -10.74 -2.91
C GLY A 102 3.29 -9.66 -3.30
N VAL A 103 2.56 -9.10 -2.33
CA VAL A 103 1.75 -7.89 -2.50
C VAL A 103 2.35 -6.78 -1.65
N LEU A 104 2.51 -5.61 -2.25
CA LEU A 104 3.15 -4.45 -1.63
C LEU A 104 2.20 -3.28 -1.53
N PHE A 105 2.38 -2.55 -0.43
CA PHE A 105 1.68 -1.31 -0.14
C PHE A 105 2.66 -0.14 -0.18
N GLY A 106 2.27 0.93 -0.87
CA GLY A 106 2.85 2.27 -0.66
C GLY A 106 2.00 3.07 0.31
N LYS A 107 2.50 4.26 0.69
CA LYS A 107 1.74 5.23 1.49
C LYS A 107 2.08 6.63 0.99
N PHE A 108 1.08 7.33 0.47
CA PHE A 108 1.21 8.69 -0.03
C PHE A 108 0.27 9.59 0.75
N SER A 109 0.78 10.74 1.18
CA SER A 109 0.01 11.71 1.95
C SER A 109 -0.21 12.96 1.12
N GLU A 110 -1.44 13.48 1.17
CA GLU A 110 -1.85 14.67 0.43
C GLU A 110 -0.86 15.82 0.59
N GLY A 111 -0.49 16.46 -0.52
CA GLY A 111 0.40 17.63 -0.54
C GLY A 111 1.84 17.37 -0.12
N ARG A 112 2.18 16.15 0.35
CA ARG A 112 3.52 15.84 0.85
C ARG A 112 4.51 15.83 -0.31
N ARG A 113 5.58 16.60 -0.14
CA ARG A 113 6.68 16.67 -1.11
C ARG A 113 7.79 15.74 -0.67
N GLU A 114 8.17 14.85 -1.58
CA GLU A 114 9.27 13.91 -1.39
C GLU A 114 10.20 13.98 -2.59
N ALA A 115 11.43 13.52 -2.40
CA ALA A 115 12.37 13.32 -3.49
C ALA A 115 12.52 11.82 -3.76
N ASP A 116 12.71 11.45 -5.02
CA ASP A 116 13.06 10.09 -5.38
C ASP A 116 14.53 9.80 -5.00
N ARG A 117 14.96 8.56 -5.26
CA ARG A 117 16.34 8.12 -4.95
C ARG A 117 17.44 8.90 -5.69
N PHE A 118 17.10 9.65 -6.74
CA PHE A 118 18.01 10.48 -7.51
C PHE A 118 17.93 11.96 -7.12
N GLY A 119 17.19 12.28 -6.06
CA GLY A 119 16.97 13.66 -5.61
C GLY A 119 15.96 14.44 -6.45
N ARG A 120 15.24 13.80 -7.39
CA ARG A 120 14.23 14.46 -8.22
C ARG A 120 12.94 14.60 -7.41
N ALA A 121 12.31 15.76 -7.46
CA ALA A 121 11.04 15.99 -6.78
C ALA A 121 9.96 15.03 -7.33
N ILE A 122 9.32 14.29 -6.44
CA ILE A 122 8.13 13.49 -6.75
C ILE A 122 6.92 14.43 -6.75
N PRO A 123 6.02 14.36 -7.75
CA PRO A 123 4.76 15.10 -7.73
C PRO A 123 4.02 14.91 -6.41
N ALA A 124 3.58 16.02 -5.81
CA ALA A 124 2.82 15.96 -4.56
C ALA A 124 1.48 15.24 -4.80
N PRO A 125 1.11 14.25 -3.97
CA PRO A 125 -0.17 13.57 -4.08
C PRO A 125 -1.35 14.55 -3.95
N PRO A 126 -2.35 14.49 -4.85
CA PRO A 126 -3.56 15.31 -4.73
C PRO A 126 -4.49 14.86 -3.61
N PHE A 127 -4.30 13.63 -3.10
CA PHE A 127 -5.04 13.04 -1.99
C PHE A 127 -4.10 12.12 -1.21
N SER A 128 -4.47 11.77 0.02
CA SER A 128 -3.83 10.65 0.72
C SER A 128 -4.34 9.32 0.18
N PHE A 129 -3.45 8.38 -0.10
CA PHE A 129 -3.85 7.06 -0.60
C PHE A 129 -2.82 5.95 -0.31
N LEU A 130 -3.32 4.71 -0.31
CA LEU A 130 -2.54 3.48 -0.18
C LEU A 130 -2.55 2.72 -1.52
N PRO A 131 -1.51 2.83 -2.37
CA PRO A 131 -1.40 2.00 -3.55
C PRO A 131 -1.03 0.57 -3.17
N VAL A 132 -1.75 -0.39 -3.71
CA VAL A 132 -1.59 -1.82 -3.52
C VAL A 132 -1.24 -2.44 -4.86
N ARG A 133 -0.12 -3.16 -4.94
CA ARG A 133 0.35 -3.74 -6.21
C ARG A 133 1.06 -5.05 -6.02
N ALA A 134 1.20 -5.79 -7.12
CA ALA A 134 2.09 -6.94 -7.17
C ALA A 134 3.54 -6.50 -6.90
N ALA A 135 4.25 -7.29 -6.11
CA ALA A 135 5.68 -7.13 -5.94
C ALA A 135 6.43 -7.55 -7.21
N VAL A 136 7.53 -6.87 -7.50
CA VAL A 136 8.49 -7.19 -8.54
C VAL A 136 9.83 -7.43 -7.84
N PRO A 137 10.13 -8.67 -7.41
CA PRO A 137 11.26 -8.98 -6.52
C PRO A 137 12.60 -8.41 -7.00
N SER A 138 12.86 -8.46 -8.32
CA SER A 138 14.09 -7.95 -8.95
C SER A 138 14.31 -6.44 -8.79
N ARG A 139 13.26 -5.68 -8.48
CA ARG A 139 13.30 -4.21 -8.31
C ARG A 139 12.98 -3.77 -6.88
N ASP A 140 12.10 -4.48 -6.20
CA ASP A 140 11.51 -4.01 -4.94
C ASP A 140 12.42 -4.13 -3.73
N GLY A 141 13.32 -5.12 -3.69
CA GLY A 141 14.26 -5.27 -2.57
C GLY A 141 15.06 -3.99 -2.27
N ARG A 142 15.35 -3.17 -3.29
CA ARG A 142 16.09 -1.91 -3.14
C ARG A 142 15.29 -0.81 -2.41
N PHE A 143 13.97 -0.82 -2.54
CA PHE A 143 13.09 0.13 -1.83
C PHE A 143 12.83 -0.30 -0.38
N LEU A 144 13.16 -1.55 -0.04
CA LEU A 144 12.92 -2.15 1.27
C LEU A 144 14.18 -2.17 2.16
N ALA A 145 15.22 -1.40 1.82
CA ALA A 145 16.50 -1.47 2.55
C ALA A 145 16.40 -1.07 4.04
N SER A 146 15.40 -0.28 4.44
CA SER A 146 15.12 0.05 5.85
C SER A 146 14.28 -1.02 6.58
N THR A 147 13.90 -2.09 5.90
CA THR A 147 13.11 -3.22 6.41
C THR A 147 13.65 -4.54 5.85
N PRO A 148 14.83 -5.00 6.30
CA PRO A 148 15.52 -6.17 5.71
C PRO A 148 14.68 -7.45 5.74
N ASP A 149 13.98 -7.74 6.83
CA ASP A 149 13.14 -8.94 6.95
C ASP A 149 12.03 -8.95 5.89
N MET A 150 11.45 -7.78 5.63
CA MET A 150 10.45 -7.63 4.57
C MET A 150 11.06 -7.73 3.18
N ALA A 151 12.28 -7.22 2.97
CA ALA A 151 12.99 -7.40 1.71
C ALA A 151 13.22 -8.89 1.42
N SER A 152 13.61 -9.66 2.44
CA SER A 152 13.76 -11.12 2.38
C SER A 152 12.42 -11.81 2.10
N ALA A 153 11.35 -11.43 2.80
CA ALA A 153 10.01 -11.98 2.58
C ALA A 153 9.51 -11.75 1.14
N VAL A 154 9.72 -10.55 0.59
CA VAL A 154 9.36 -10.21 -0.79
C VAL A 154 10.24 -10.95 -1.80
N ALA A 155 11.54 -11.12 -1.52
CA ALA A 155 12.44 -11.86 -2.39
C ALA A 155 12.07 -13.35 -2.51
N ALA A 156 11.59 -13.94 -1.41
CA ALA A 156 11.12 -15.32 -1.35
C ALA A 156 9.61 -15.48 -1.61
N ALA A 157 8.92 -14.39 -1.98
CA ALA A 157 7.47 -14.38 -2.01
C ALA A 157 6.89 -15.33 -3.06
N SER A 158 5.83 -16.04 -2.67
CA SER A 158 5.04 -16.91 -3.54
C SER A 158 3.57 -16.85 -3.13
N ASP A 159 2.65 -16.65 -4.10
CA ASP A 159 1.24 -17.00 -3.83
C ASP A 159 1.06 -18.48 -4.10
N ASP A 160 0.92 -19.25 -3.04
CA ASP A 160 0.46 -20.64 -3.07
C ASP A 160 -1.03 -20.76 -2.67
N GLY A 161 -1.73 -19.62 -2.55
CA GLY A 161 -3.13 -19.59 -2.14
C GLY A 161 -3.35 -19.69 -0.64
N ARG A 162 -2.29 -19.60 0.18
CA ARG A 162 -2.41 -19.59 1.65
C ARG A 162 -3.35 -18.50 2.17
N ASP A 163 -3.96 -18.77 3.31
CA ASP A 163 -4.62 -17.76 4.11
C ASP A 163 -3.57 -16.93 4.86
N VAL A 164 -3.50 -15.64 4.57
CA VAL A 164 -2.55 -14.75 5.26
C VAL A 164 -2.93 -14.51 6.73
N PHE A 165 -4.17 -14.84 7.11
CA PHE A 165 -4.69 -14.74 8.48
C PHE A 165 -4.66 -16.06 9.26
N GLU A 166 -4.12 -17.15 8.71
CA GLU A 166 -4.18 -18.50 9.33
C GLU A 166 -3.73 -18.51 10.80
N HIS A 167 -2.79 -17.64 11.18
CA HIS A 167 -2.24 -17.54 12.53
C HIS A 167 -2.48 -16.18 13.20
N ILE A 168 -3.32 -15.33 12.62
CA ILE A 168 -3.58 -13.97 13.11
C ILE A 168 -5.10 -13.76 13.15
N PRO A 169 -5.70 -13.52 14.32
CA PRO A 169 -7.12 -13.24 14.39
C PRO A 169 -7.49 -12.04 13.50
N CYS A 170 -8.64 -12.13 12.83
CA CYS A 170 -9.09 -11.10 11.89
C CYS A 170 -9.64 -9.83 12.56
N ASP A 171 -9.74 -9.79 13.90
CA ASP A 171 -10.16 -8.57 14.60
C ASP A 171 -9.04 -7.54 14.63
N TRP A 172 -9.40 -6.27 14.42
CA TRP A 172 -8.41 -5.20 14.26
C TRP A 172 -7.50 -5.04 15.48
N LYS A 173 -8.00 -5.27 16.70
CA LYS A 173 -7.21 -5.13 17.93
C LYS A 173 -6.11 -6.19 18.00
N ALA A 174 -6.42 -7.43 17.66
CA ALA A 174 -5.42 -8.50 17.58
C ALA A 174 -4.40 -8.24 16.47
N VAL A 175 -4.85 -7.79 15.29
CA VAL A 175 -3.95 -7.40 14.19
C VAL A 175 -3.02 -6.27 14.61
N GLN A 176 -3.52 -5.24 15.31
CA GLN A 176 -2.70 -4.15 15.83
C GLN A 176 -1.63 -4.65 16.81
N ALA A 177 -2.02 -5.54 17.74
CA ALA A 177 -1.10 -6.11 18.72
C ALA A 177 0.01 -6.93 18.02
N TRP A 178 -0.37 -7.77 17.05
CA TRP A 178 0.57 -8.51 16.21
C TRP A 178 1.50 -7.57 15.43
N ALA A 179 0.96 -6.59 14.70
CA ALA A 179 1.78 -5.69 13.89
C ALA A 179 2.76 -4.86 14.74
N SER A 180 2.39 -4.56 15.99
CA SER A 180 3.22 -3.84 16.95
C SER A 180 4.35 -4.68 17.55
N SER A 181 4.28 -6.01 17.48
CA SER A 181 5.37 -6.89 17.94
C SER A 181 6.47 -7.07 16.89
N LEU A 182 6.22 -6.65 15.64
CA LEU A 182 7.18 -6.74 14.54
C LEU A 182 8.30 -5.70 14.68
N ALA A 183 9.48 -6.05 14.16
CA ALA A 183 10.64 -5.17 14.16
C ALA A 183 10.33 -3.85 13.43
N ALA A 184 10.60 -2.73 14.12
CA ALA A 184 10.45 -1.40 13.53
C ALA A 184 11.45 -1.18 12.38
N PRO A 185 11.11 -0.38 11.35
CA PRO A 185 12.05 -0.01 10.31
C PRO A 185 13.32 0.63 10.90
N THR A 186 14.48 0.27 10.35
CA THR A 186 15.73 0.92 10.73
C THR A 186 15.72 2.37 10.22
N LYS A 187 16.13 3.32 11.07
CA LYS A 187 16.26 4.72 10.65
C LYS A 187 17.31 4.80 9.55
N ARG A 188 16.95 5.45 8.43
CA ARG A 188 17.91 5.93 7.44
C ARG A 188 18.48 7.27 7.88
#